data_AF-A0A321LB47-F1
#
_entry.id   AF-A0A321LB47-F1
#
_cell.length_a   1.000
_cell.length_b   1.000
_cell.length_c   1.000
_cell.angle_alpha   90.00
_cell.angle_beta   90.00
_cell.angle_gamma   90.00
#
_symmetry.space_group_name_H-M   'P 1'
#
loop_
_entity.id
_entity.type
_entity.pdbx_description
1 polymer ?
#
loop_
_entity_poly.entity_id
_entity_poly.type
_entity_poly.pdbx_seq_one_letter_code
_entity_poly.pdbx_strand_id
1 'polypeptide(L)'
;MGFLKSLLNMVGGEKCPVCGTPGAQKSGDQVRCLNPLCQNFIGASSQPPSAPPQPKQTQQSTQPQQPSGSFSHSFGKPVTGTIAIQYKNFQGQNKTFSADAGSLRRKGRHVVARVAPSGKPIALSVDRIQNMNEIDPLLPPWDRSRVPRPNKKERQVIGYHTKHGTTSPLFEKIKAKYSDK
;
A
#
# COMPACT_ATOMS: atom_id res chain seq x y z
N MET A 1 7.59 -19.65 46.72
CA MET A 1 8.22 -18.78 45.69
C MET A 1 8.67 -19.64 44.52
N GLY A 2 7.79 -19.89 43.54
CA GLY A 2 8.00 -20.87 42.46
C GLY A 2 7.94 -20.25 41.06
N PHE A 3 8.81 -19.28 40.79
CA PHE A 3 8.73 -18.41 39.60
C PHE A 3 9.62 -18.82 38.40
N LEU A 4 10.03 -20.09 38.26
CA LEU A 4 10.96 -20.50 37.19
C LEU A 4 10.75 -21.93 36.63
N LYS A 5 9.52 -22.33 36.28
CA LYS A 5 9.30 -23.69 35.72
C LYS A 5 8.27 -23.83 34.60
N SER A 6 8.13 -22.82 33.71
CA SER A 6 7.21 -22.89 32.56
C SER A 6 7.82 -22.52 31.20
N LEU A 7 9.11 -22.79 30.95
CA LEU A 7 9.76 -22.46 29.67
C LEU A 7 10.57 -23.60 29.01
N LEU A 8 10.23 -24.87 29.25
CA LEU A 8 10.97 -25.99 28.62
C LEU A 8 10.14 -27.08 27.92
N ASN A 9 8.84 -26.88 27.71
CA ASN A 9 7.99 -27.84 26.98
C ASN A 9 7.36 -27.23 25.72
N MET A 10 8.19 -26.76 24.78
CA MET A 10 7.74 -26.34 23.43
C MET A 10 8.68 -26.82 22.31
N VAL A 11 9.16 -28.07 22.38
CA VAL A 11 9.83 -28.72 21.24
C VAL A 11 9.35 -30.17 21.12
N GLY A 12 8.04 -30.34 20.97
CA GLY A 12 7.40 -31.63 20.69
C GLY A 12 7.35 -31.92 19.19
N GLY A 13 8.50 -31.97 18.52
CA GLY A 13 8.61 -32.45 17.14
C GLY A 13 9.57 -33.63 17.08
N GLU A 14 9.23 -34.66 16.31
CA GLU A 14 10.05 -35.87 16.16
C GLU A 14 11.47 -35.51 15.69
N LYS A 15 12.46 -36.32 16.08
CA LYS A 15 13.83 -36.17 15.55
C LYS A 15 13.83 -36.57 14.08
N CYS A 16 14.47 -35.77 13.23
CA CYS A 16 14.64 -36.14 11.83
C CYS A 16 15.38 -37.49 11.73
N PRO A 17 14.89 -38.49 10.97
CA PRO A 17 15.54 -39.78 10.84
C PRO A 17 16.85 -39.72 10.04
N VAL A 18 17.10 -38.62 9.33
CA VAL A 18 18.32 -38.44 8.50
C VAL A 18 19.43 -37.71 9.24
N CYS A 19 19.10 -36.66 10.00
CA CYS A 19 20.11 -35.81 10.65
C CYS A 19 19.97 -35.68 12.18
N GLY A 20 18.95 -36.31 12.77
CA GLY A 20 18.70 -36.28 14.22
C GLY A 20 18.22 -34.95 14.78
N THR A 21 18.10 -33.89 13.97
CA THR A 21 17.65 -32.57 14.44
C THR A 21 16.22 -32.64 15.00
N PRO A 22 16.00 -32.18 16.25
CA PRO A 22 14.67 -32.16 16.85
C PRO A 22 13.78 -31.12 16.17
N GLY A 23 12.47 -31.37 16.12
CA GLY A 23 11.53 -30.46 15.47
C GLY A 23 11.25 -30.77 13.99
N ALA A 24 11.54 -31.99 13.54
CA ALA A 24 11.11 -32.43 12.21
C ALA A 24 9.60 -32.68 12.22
N GLN A 25 8.93 -32.27 11.13
CA GLN A 25 7.51 -32.53 10.94
C GLN A 25 7.34 -33.67 9.93
N LYS A 26 6.63 -34.72 10.31
CA LYS A 26 6.27 -35.83 9.42
C LYS A 26 4.83 -35.65 8.96
N SER A 27 4.61 -35.60 7.65
CA SER A 27 3.28 -35.50 7.04
C SER A 27 3.13 -36.61 6.02
N GLY A 28 2.46 -37.70 6.40
CA GLY A 28 2.41 -38.93 5.61
C GLY A 28 3.80 -39.57 5.48
N ASP A 29 4.22 -39.85 4.24
CA ASP A 29 5.55 -40.38 3.93
C ASP A 29 6.66 -39.31 3.84
N GLN A 30 6.29 -38.02 3.92
CA GLN A 30 7.23 -36.93 3.76
C GLN A 30 7.72 -36.40 5.10
N VAL A 31 9.03 -36.46 5.33
CA VAL A 31 9.68 -35.88 6.51
C VAL A 31 10.26 -34.51 6.15
N ARG A 32 9.92 -33.48 6.94
CA ARG A 32 10.39 -32.11 6.76
C ARG A 32 11.32 -31.75 7.89
N CYS A 33 12.57 -31.42 7.55
CA CYS A 33 13.57 -31.00 8.51
C CYS A 33 13.80 -29.49 8.46
N LEU A 34 14.09 -28.91 9.62
CA LEU A 34 14.45 -27.49 9.77
C LEU A 34 15.96 -27.26 9.70
N ASN A 35 16.77 -28.32 9.64
CA ASN A 35 18.22 -28.21 9.53
C ASN A 35 18.62 -27.89 8.08
N PRO A 36 19.23 -26.73 7.79
CA PRO A 36 19.64 -26.34 6.43
C PRO A 36 20.67 -27.27 5.79
N LEU A 37 21.35 -28.09 6.59
CA LEU A 37 22.33 -29.06 6.14
C LEU A 37 21.72 -30.45 5.88
N CYS A 38 20.43 -30.64 6.13
CA CYS A 38 19.76 -31.92 5.90
C CYS A 38 19.19 -32.00 4.48
N GLN A 39 19.25 -33.18 3.88
CA GLN A 39 18.67 -33.46 2.57
C GLN A 39 17.14 -33.23 2.52
N ASN A 40 16.45 -33.38 3.67
CA ASN A 40 15.03 -33.11 3.83
C ASN A 40 14.74 -31.67 4.31
N PHE A 41 15.67 -30.75 4.13
CA PHE A 41 15.48 -29.35 4.49
C PHE A 41 14.42 -28.70 3.62
N ILE A 42 13.34 -28.28 4.26
CA ILE A 42 12.39 -27.36 3.64
C ILE A 42 12.52 -26.05 4.42
N GLY A 43 13.36 -25.15 3.89
CA GLY A 43 13.26 -23.73 4.24
C GLY A 43 11.81 -23.29 4.07
N ALA A 44 11.34 -22.33 4.87
CA ALA A 44 9.94 -21.98 5.08
C ALA A 44 9.14 -21.46 3.84
N SER A 45 9.46 -21.91 2.63
CA SER A 45 8.96 -21.44 1.34
C SER A 45 8.31 -22.53 0.47
N SER A 46 8.20 -23.78 0.92
CA SER A 46 7.64 -24.87 0.09
C SER A 46 6.43 -25.55 0.74
N GLN A 47 5.29 -24.87 0.76
CA GLN A 47 4.00 -25.55 0.79
C GLN A 47 3.38 -25.50 -0.62
N PRO A 48 3.03 -26.63 -1.24
CA PRO A 48 2.10 -26.61 -2.35
C PRO A 48 0.71 -26.19 -1.81
N PRO A 49 0.01 -25.24 -2.44
CA PRO A 49 -1.29 -24.80 -1.94
C PRO A 49 -2.36 -25.87 -2.21
N SER A 50 -2.86 -26.50 -1.14
CA SER A 50 -4.18 -27.13 -1.14
C SER A 50 -5.23 -26.02 -1.16
N ALA A 51 -5.93 -25.91 -2.30
CA ALA A 51 -6.96 -24.92 -2.56
C ALA A 51 -8.21 -25.12 -1.69
N PRO A 52 -8.83 -24.01 -1.24
CA PRO A 52 -10.26 -23.78 -1.50
C PRO A 52 -10.42 -22.66 -2.54
N PRO A 53 -11.56 -22.60 -3.27
CA PRO A 53 -11.66 -21.94 -4.56
C PRO A 53 -11.53 -20.41 -4.44
N GLN A 54 -10.41 -19.86 -4.93
CA GLN A 54 -10.33 -18.45 -5.27
C GLN A 54 -11.01 -18.21 -6.63
N PRO A 55 -11.85 -17.17 -6.77
CA PRO A 55 -12.37 -16.77 -8.05
C PRO A 55 -11.21 -16.34 -8.97
N LYS A 56 -11.19 -16.93 -10.17
CA LYS A 56 -10.21 -16.77 -11.23
C LYS A 56 -9.78 -15.30 -11.39
N GLN A 57 -8.61 -14.95 -10.89
CA GLN A 57 -7.88 -13.78 -11.38
C GLN A 57 -7.05 -14.23 -12.57
N THR A 58 -7.59 -13.98 -13.75
CA THR A 58 -6.91 -14.15 -15.03
C THR A 58 -5.62 -13.35 -15.00
N GLN A 59 -4.49 -14.06 -15.01
CA GLN A 59 -3.18 -13.49 -15.31
C GLN A 59 -3.22 -13.03 -16.77
N GLN A 60 -3.28 -11.71 -16.98
CA GLN A 60 -3.00 -11.13 -18.29
C GLN A 60 -1.69 -10.37 -18.17
N SER A 61 -0.61 -11.11 -18.44
CA SER A 61 0.68 -10.57 -18.85
C SER A 61 0.47 -9.81 -20.16
N THR A 62 0.23 -8.50 -20.04
CA THR A 62 0.49 -7.55 -21.12
C THR A 62 1.53 -6.58 -20.63
N GLN A 63 2.72 -6.73 -21.19
CA GLN A 63 3.81 -5.77 -21.17
C GLN A 63 3.25 -4.44 -21.67
N PRO A 64 3.25 -3.34 -20.90
CA PRO A 64 2.89 -2.05 -21.46
C PRO A 64 4.04 -1.58 -22.34
N GLN A 65 3.80 -1.57 -23.65
CA GLN A 65 4.59 -0.81 -24.61
C GLN A 65 4.73 0.62 -24.09
N GLN A 66 5.96 1.11 -24.02
CA GLN A 66 6.24 2.53 -23.77
C GLN A 66 5.58 3.35 -24.88
N PRO A 67 4.64 4.26 -24.58
CA PRO A 67 4.28 5.29 -25.54
C PRO A 67 5.35 6.37 -25.48
N SER A 68 6.16 6.44 -26.53
CA SER A 68 6.90 7.63 -26.94
C SER A 68 5.90 8.75 -27.25
N GLY A 69 5.48 9.48 -26.22
CA GLY A 69 4.60 10.64 -26.32
C GLY A 69 5.24 11.84 -25.67
N SER A 70 5.46 12.90 -26.46
CA SER A 70 5.95 14.20 -26.00
C SER A 70 5.19 14.69 -24.76
N PHE A 71 5.90 14.86 -23.65
CA PHE A 71 5.37 15.35 -22.40
C PHE A 71 5.17 16.87 -22.45
N SER A 72 4.06 17.31 -23.02
CA SER A 72 3.58 18.68 -22.87
C SER A 72 3.10 18.90 -21.43
N HIS A 73 3.94 19.56 -20.63
CA HIS A 73 3.67 19.94 -19.24
C HIS A 73 2.50 20.93 -19.19
N SER A 74 1.28 20.44 -18.95
CA SER A 74 0.12 21.27 -18.68
C SER A 74 -0.28 21.12 -17.22
N PHE A 75 0.24 22.02 -16.38
CA PHE A 75 -0.16 22.18 -14.98
C PHE A 75 -1.68 22.49 -14.93
N GLY A 76 -2.50 21.57 -14.41
CA GLY A 76 -3.86 21.89 -13.96
C GLY A 76 -5.03 21.09 -14.55
N LYS A 77 -4.83 20.12 -15.45
CA LYS A 77 -5.92 19.22 -15.88
C LYS A 77 -5.95 17.94 -15.03
N PRO A 78 -7.14 17.43 -14.63
CA PRO A 78 -7.24 16.12 -14.01
C PRO A 78 -6.70 15.09 -15.01
N VAL A 79 -5.67 14.36 -14.60
CA VAL A 79 -5.06 13.35 -15.47
C VAL A 79 -6.00 12.16 -15.51
N THR A 80 -6.78 12.06 -16.58
CA THR A 80 -7.69 10.94 -16.82
C THR A 80 -6.86 9.80 -17.42
N GLY A 81 -6.64 8.74 -16.64
CA GLY A 81 -5.85 7.59 -17.08
C GLY A 81 -5.56 6.62 -15.95
N THR A 82 -5.04 5.46 -16.31
CA THR A 82 -4.60 4.42 -15.38
C THR A 82 -3.07 4.45 -15.31
N ILE A 83 -2.52 4.44 -14.09
CA ILE A 83 -1.08 4.39 -13.83
C ILE A 83 -0.71 3.13 -13.07
N ALA A 84 0.40 2.50 -13.48
CA ALA A 84 1.00 1.40 -12.75
C ALA A 84 1.87 1.95 -11.61
N ILE A 85 1.54 1.62 -10.35
CA ILE A 85 2.35 1.95 -9.18
C ILE A 85 3.18 0.72 -8.81
N GLN A 86 4.51 0.83 -8.89
CA GLN A 86 5.43 -0.21 -8.47
C GLN A 86 5.78 -0.03 -7.00
N TYR A 87 5.47 -1.02 -6.18
CA TYR A 87 5.58 -0.94 -4.73
C TYR A 87 6.34 -2.14 -4.15
N LYS A 88 7.35 -1.87 -3.32
CA LYS A 88 8.09 -2.90 -2.59
C LYS A 88 7.44 -3.16 -1.23
N ASN A 89 6.94 -4.37 -1.00
CA ASN A 89 6.31 -4.71 0.28
C ASN A 89 7.35 -4.91 1.41
N PHE A 90 6.88 -5.12 2.64
CA PHE A 90 7.74 -5.35 3.81
C PHE A 90 8.62 -6.62 3.69
N GLN A 91 8.22 -7.57 2.84
CA GLN A 91 8.95 -8.80 2.56
C GLN A 91 9.96 -8.62 1.41
N GLY A 92 10.11 -7.40 0.88
CA GLY A 92 11.02 -7.09 -0.22
C GLY A 92 10.52 -7.46 -1.62
N GLN A 93 9.29 -7.95 -1.75
CA GLN A 93 8.69 -8.31 -3.03
C GLN A 93 8.13 -7.07 -3.73
N ASN A 94 8.39 -6.95 -5.03
CA ASN A 94 7.82 -5.91 -5.88
C ASN A 94 6.41 -6.31 -6.33
N LYS A 95 5.45 -5.42 -6.10
CA LYS A 95 4.06 -5.55 -6.56
C LYS A 95 3.69 -4.35 -7.39
N THR A 96 2.96 -4.59 -8.48
CA THR A 96 2.44 -3.54 -9.35
C THR A 96 0.95 -3.39 -9.12
N PHE A 97 0.51 -2.18 -8.84
CA PHE A 97 -0.89 -1.83 -8.67
C PHE A 97 -1.35 -0.95 -9.83
N SER A 98 -2.46 -1.31 -10.46
CA SER A 98 -3.10 -0.49 -11.49
C SER A 98 -4.03 0.51 -10.81
N ALA A 99 -3.68 1.79 -10.83
CA ALA A 99 -4.36 2.85 -10.08
C ALA A 99 -4.94 3.93 -10.99
N ASP A 100 -6.03 4.56 -10.57
CA ASP A 100 -6.60 5.69 -11.31
C ASP A 100 -5.77 6.95 -11.04
N ALA A 101 -5.18 7.54 -12.09
CA ALA A 101 -4.32 8.71 -11.98
C ALA A 101 -5.05 9.91 -11.35
N GLY A 102 -6.32 10.14 -11.72
CA GLY A 102 -7.14 11.20 -11.13
C GLY A 102 -7.51 10.99 -9.65
N SER A 103 -7.30 9.79 -9.10
CA SER A 103 -7.58 9.48 -7.69
C SER A 103 -6.36 9.66 -6.76
N LEU A 104 -5.18 9.90 -7.34
CA LEU A 104 -3.93 10.04 -6.61
C LEU A 104 -3.96 11.26 -5.68
N ARG A 105 -3.69 11.01 -4.39
CA ARG A 105 -3.61 12.06 -3.38
C ARG A 105 -2.47 11.80 -2.42
N ARG A 106 -1.66 12.81 -2.16
CA ARG A 106 -0.61 12.73 -1.12
C ARG A 106 -1.22 13.01 0.26
N LYS A 107 -0.99 12.11 1.22
CA LYS A 107 -1.39 12.25 2.62
C LYS A 107 -0.15 12.04 3.50
N GLY A 108 0.59 13.13 3.72
CA GLY A 108 1.87 13.09 4.44
C GLY A 108 2.88 12.21 3.70
N ARG A 109 3.38 11.16 4.37
CA ARG A 109 4.33 10.18 3.82
C ARG A 109 3.69 9.06 3.00
N HIS A 110 2.40 9.17 2.70
CA HIS A 110 1.66 8.17 1.95
C HIS A 110 1.05 8.78 0.68
N VAL A 111 0.97 7.96 -0.37
CA VAL A 111 0.16 8.20 -1.56
C VAL A 111 -1.08 7.34 -1.44
N VAL A 112 -2.25 7.97 -1.50
CA VAL A 112 -3.55 7.30 -1.53
C VAL A 112 -4.02 7.25 -2.97
N ALA A 113 -4.36 6.06 -3.45
CA ALA A 113 -4.86 5.85 -4.80
C ALA A 113 -5.96 4.79 -4.80
N ARG A 114 -6.95 4.92 -5.68
CA ARG A 114 -7.92 3.85 -5.97
C ARG A 114 -7.29 2.88 -6.94
N VAL A 115 -7.35 1.59 -6.60
CA VAL A 115 -6.66 0.52 -7.34
C VAL A 115 -7.64 -0.50 -7.87
N ALA A 116 -7.46 -0.87 -9.14
CA ALA A 116 -8.21 -1.91 -9.82
C ALA A 116 -7.77 -3.31 -9.36
N PRO A 117 -8.66 -4.34 -9.40
CA PRO A 117 -10.06 -4.29 -9.84
C PRO A 117 -11.03 -3.82 -8.75
N SER A 118 -10.60 -3.82 -7.48
CA SER A 118 -11.50 -3.56 -6.35
C SER A 118 -12.02 -2.13 -6.28
N GLY A 119 -11.34 -1.15 -6.90
CA GLY A 119 -11.64 0.29 -6.80
C GLY A 119 -11.45 0.87 -5.39
N LYS A 120 -10.98 0.06 -4.44
CA LYS A 120 -10.77 0.47 -3.05
C LYS A 120 -9.55 1.39 -2.97
N PRO A 121 -9.61 2.47 -2.16
CA PRO A 121 -8.44 3.29 -1.91
C PRO A 121 -7.44 2.53 -1.05
N ILE A 122 -6.18 2.52 -1.48
CA ILE A 122 -5.06 2.02 -0.68
C ILE A 122 -4.08 3.14 -0.40
N ALA A 123 -3.47 3.12 0.79
CA ALA A 123 -2.41 4.03 1.17
C ALA A 123 -1.06 3.32 1.01
N LEU A 124 -0.21 3.83 0.14
CA LEU A 124 1.13 3.32 -0.16
C LEU A 124 2.17 4.27 0.42
N SER A 125 3.16 3.76 1.15
CA SER A 125 4.24 4.59 1.69
C SER A 125 5.16 5.08 0.56
N VAL A 126 5.44 6.38 0.55
CA VAL A 126 6.28 7.07 -0.46
C VAL A 126 7.64 6.40 -0.60
N ASP A 127 8.26 6.04 0.53
CA ASP A 127 9.62 5.47 0.60
C ASP A 127 9.78 4.10 -0.08
N ARG A 128 8.66 3.45 -0.44
CA ARG A 128 8.64 2.09 -1.01
C ARG A 128 8.12 2.04 -2.44
N ILE A 129 7.66 3.18 -2.94
CA ILE A 129 7.25 3.32 -4.33
C ILE A 129 8.52 3.46 -5.18
N GLN A 130 8.68 2.58 -6.15
CA GLN A 130 9.89 2.52 -6.99
C GLN A 130 9.84 3.55 -8.12
N ASN A 131 8.65 3.84 -8.65
CA ASN A 131 8.44 4.79 -9.75
C ASN A 131 7.84 6.13 -9.27
N MET A 132 8.40 6.70 -8.20
CA MET A 132 7.90 7.97 -7.64
C MET A 132 8.01 9.13 -8.63
N ASN A 133 9.03 9.13 -9.48
CA ASN A 133 9.25 10.10 -10.55
C ASN A 133 8.07 10.20 -11.53
N GLU A 134 7.37 9.10 -11.80
CA GLU A 134 6.19 9.08 -12.68
C GLU A 134 4.92 9.52 -11.95
N ILE A 135 4.86 9.28 -10.65
CA ILE A 135 3.68 9.55 -9.82
C ILE A 135 3.66 10.98 -9.30
N ASP A 136 4.82 11.55 -8.96
CA ASP A 136 4.96 12.92 -8.44
C ASP A 136 4.33 14.00 -9.33
N PRO A 137 4.48 14.00 -10.68
CA PRO A 137 3.82 15.00 -11.53
C PRO A 137 2.30 14.82 -11.60
N LEU A 138 1.78 13.63 -11.30
CA LEU A 138 0.34 13.34 -11.28
C LEU A 138 -0.31 13.69 -9.94
N LEU A 139 0.49 13.75 -8.88
CA LEU A 139 -0.01 14.16 -7.58
C LEU A 139 -0.42 15.63 -7.66
N PRO A 140 -1.59 15.99 -7.12
CA PRO A 140 -1.92 17.39 -6.96
C PRO A 140 -0.80 18.05 -6.15
N PRO A 141 -0.40 19.29 -6.47
CA PRO A 141 0.68 19.97 -5.79
C PRO A 141 0.50 19.82 -4.28
N TRP A 142 1.51 19.27 -3.61
CA TRP A 142 1.52 19.23 -2.14
C TRP A 142 1.61 20.67 -1.67
N ASP A 143 0.45 21.31 -1.45
CA ASP A 143 0.24 22.57 -0.73
C ASP A 143 1.47 23.49 -0.74
N ARG A 144 2.01 23.78 -1.93
CA ARG A 144 3.14 24.72 -2.11
C ARG A 144 2.63 26.16 -2.08
N SER A 145 1.32 26.32 -2.12
CA SER A 145 0.66 27.55 -1.76
C SER A 145 1.10 27.90 -0.33
N ARG A 146 1.93 28.93 -0.17
CA ARG A 146 2.22 29.55 1.15
C ARG A 146 0.95 30.09 1.86
N VAL A 147 -0.23 29.77 1.36
CA VAL A 147 -1.50 30.19 1.90
C VAL A 147 -1.81 29.27 3.08
N PRO A 148 -1.84 29.79 4.32
CA PRO A 148 -2.13 28.97 5.48
C PRO A 148 -3.52 28.35 5.35
N ARG A 149 -3.65 27.03 5.47
CA ARG A 149 -4.98 26.39 5.38
C ARG A 149 -5.95 26.94 6.44
N PRO A 150 -7.25 27.01 6.14
CA PRO A 150 -8.26 27.36 7.13
C PRO A 150 -8.21 26.40 8.31
N ASN A 151 -8.22 26.95 9.52
CA ASN A 151 -8.30 26.19 10.76
C ASN A 151 -9.62 25.39 10.82
N LYS A 152 -9.70 24.37 11.68
CA LYS A 152 -10.88 23.52 11.87
C LYS A 152 -12.17 24.33 12.07
N LYS A 153 -12.12 25.39 12.89
CA LYS A 153 -13.24 26.32 13.11
C LYS A 153 -13.60 27.10 11.85
N GLU A 154 -12.61 27.64 11.14
CA GLU A 154 -12.83 28.39 9.90
C GLU A 154 -13.44 27.51 8.81
N ARG A 155 -12.96 26.27 8.66
CA ARG A 155 -13.58 25.28 7.74
C ARG A 155 -15.02 24.96 8.09
N GLN A 156 -15.35 24.89 9.38
CA GLN A 156 -16.72 24.62 9.82
C GLN A 156 -17.66 25.75 9.39
N VAL A 157 -17.22 27.00 9.57
CA VAL A 157 -17.96 28.18 9.14
C VAL A 157 -18.11 28.20 7.62
N ILE A 158 -17.02 28.00 6.87
CA ILE A 158 -17.06 27.92 5.40
C ILE A 158 -18.04 26.84 4.96
N GLY A 159 -17.94 25.63 5.53
CA GLY A 159 -18.77 24.50 5.16
C GLY A 159 -20.26 24.72 5.44
N TYR A 160 -20.60 25.32 6.58
CA TYR A 160 -21.98 25.65 6.92
C TYR A 160 -22.59 26.64 5.91
N HIS A 161 -21.92 27.76 5.69
CA HIS A 161 -22.40 28.81 4.79
C HIS A 161 -22.45 28.35 3.32
N THR A 162 -21.46 27.58 2.87
CA THR A 162 -21.47 26.99 1.52
C THR A 162 -22.62 26.00 1.33
N LYS A 163 -22.94 25.20 2.35
CA LYS A 163 -24.03 24.21 2.28
C LYS A 163 -25.42 24.86 2.30
N HIS A 164 -25.59 25.91 3.08
CA HIS A 164 -26.89 26.54 3.33
C HIS A 164 -27.14 27.80 2.50
N GLY A 165 -26.16 28.28 1.72
CA GLY A 165 -26.28 29.50 0.92
C GLY A 165 -26.42 30.78 1.74
N THR A 166 -26.16 30.72 3.05
CA THR A 166 -26.21 31.86 3.96
C THR A 166 -24.85 32.54 4.03
N THR A 167 -24.81 33.82 4.42
CA THR A 167 -23.56 34.53 4.73
C THR A 167 -23.54 34.97 6.20
N SER A 168 -22.35 35.16 6.76
CA SER A 168 -22.15 35.81 8.05
C SER A 168 -20.94 36.73 8.01
N PRO A 169 -20.85 37.74 8.89
CA PRO A 169 -19.68 38.62 8.95
C PRO A 169 -18.36 37.86 9.17
N LEU A 170 -18.43 36.75 9.91
CA LEU A 170 -17.27 35.88 10.15
C LEU A 170 -16.90 35.07 8.91
N PHE A 171 -17.88 34.57 8.17
CA PHE A 171 -17.66 33.89 6.88
C PHE A 171 -17.02 34.83 5.86
N GLU A 172 -17.47 36.07 5.75
CA GLU A 172 -16.90 37.05 4.83
C GLU A 172 -15.45 37.40 5.18
N LYS A 173 -15.13 37.57 6.46
CA LYS A 173 -13.74 37.76 6.92
C LYS A 173 -12.85 36.58 6.57
N ILE A 174 -13.34 35.35 6.78
CA ILE A 174 -12.60 34.13 6.41
C ILE A 174 -12.45 34.06 4.90
N LYS A 175 -13.50 34.34 4.14
CA LYS A 175 -13.47 34.31 2.68
C LYS A 175 -12.45 35.32 2.16
N ALA A 176 -12.47 36.56 2.65
CA ALA A 176 -11.49 37.60 2.30
C ALA A 176 -10.05 37.15 2.58
N LYS A 177 -9.78 36.56 3.75
CA LYS A 177 -8.47 35.99 4.13
C LYS A 177 -7.93 34.96 3.12
N TYR A 178 -8.80 34.33 2.33
CA TYR A 178 -8.45 33.29 1.35
C TYR A 178 -8.82 33.65 -0.11
N SER A 179 -9.46 34.80 -0.35
CA SER A 179 -9.93 35.25 -1.67
C SER A 179 -8.91 36.12 -2.40
N ASP A 180 -7.85 36.58 -1.72
CA ASP A 180 -6.73 37.28 -2.36
C ASP A 180 -5.84 36.27 -3.13
N LYS A 181 -6.35 35.80 -4.28
CA LYS A 181 -5.58 35.26 -5.41
C LYS A 181 -6.46 34.90 -6.61
#